data_AF-A0A937WAQ3-F1
#
_entry.id   AF-A0A937WAQ3-F1
#
_cell.length_a   1.000
_cell.length_b   1.000
_cell.length_c   1.000
_cell.angle_alpha   90.00
_cell.angle_beta   90.00
_cell.angle_gamma   90.00
#
_symmetry.space_group_name_H-M   'P 1'
#
loop_
_entity.id
_entity.type
_entity.pdbx_description
1 polymer ?
#
loop_
_entity_poly.entity_id
_entity_poly.type
_entity_poly.pdbx_seq_one_letter_code
_entity_poly.pdbx_strand_id
1 'polypeptide(L)' 'MTRYPIERIYEEVAFIAYHFHWNYEDILNMEHRERQRWCEEISKINRKMNEEPEGKMKLF' A
#
# COMPACT_ATOMS: atom_id res chain seq x y z
N MET A 1 -13.99 -15.54 13.00
CA MET A 1 -14.24 -14.31 12.22
C MET A 1 -13.45 -13.17 12.85
N THR A 2 -12.21 -12.98 12.42
CA THR A 2 -11.39 -11.83 12.79
C THR A 2 -11.94 -10.62 12.04
N ARG A 3 -12.58 -9.68 12.75
CA ARG A 3 -12.96 -8.40 12.16
C ARG A 3 -11.69 -7.70 11.69
N TYR A 4 -11.67 -7.28 10.43
CA TYR A 4 -10.56 -6.51 9.90
C TYR A 4 -10.55 -5.14 10.60
N PRO A 5 -9.43 -4.73 11.23
CA PRO A 5 -9.37 -3.45 11.92
C PRO A 5 -9.50 -2.33 10.88
N ILE A 6 -10.42 -1.41 11.12
CA ILE A 6 -10.73 -0.32 10.19
C ILE A 6 -9.53 0.59 9.94
N GLU A 7 -8.66 0.73 10.94
CA GLU A 7 -7.38 1.44 10.86
C GLU A 7 -6.52 0.93 9.70
N ARG A 8 -6.48 -0.40 9.50
CA ARG A 8 -5.66 -1.03 8.47
C ARG A 8 -6.16 -0.77 7.06
N ILE A 9 -7.47 -0.52 6.88
CA ILE A 9 -8.02 -0.13 5.58
C ILE A 9 -7.55 1.28 5.21
N TYR A 10 -7.57 2.21 6.16
CA TYR A 10 -7.08 3.57 5.90
C TYR A 10 -5.59 3.58 5.56
N GLU A 11 -4.79 2.75 6.22
CA GLU A 11 -3.36 2.57 5.90
C GLU A 11 -3.15 2.03 4.48
N GLU A 12 -3.87 0.96 4.09
CA GLU A 12 -3.81 0.40 2.73
C GLU A 12 -4.17 1.43 1.67
N VAL A 13 -5.28 2.14 1.90
CA VAL A 13 -5.79 3.12 0.94
C VAL A 13 -4.83 4.30 0.81
N ALA A 14 -4.31 4.83 1.91
CA ALA A 14 -3.32 5.89 1.90
C ALA A 14 -2.04 5.46 1.19
N PHE A 15 -1.57 4.23 1.42
CA PHE A 15 -0.38 3.69 0.78
C PHE A 15 -0.54 3.56 -0.74
N ILE A 16 -1.66 3.02 -1.21
CA ILE A 16 -1.96 2.89 -2.64
C ILE A 16 -2.12 4.26 -3.28
N ALA A 17 -2.88 5.16 -2.66
CA ALA A 17 -3.10 6.52 -3.15
C ALA A 17 -1.78 7.31 -3.25
N TYR A 18 -0.89 7.17 -2.27
CA TYR A 18 0.41 7.85 -2.28
C TYR A 18 1.31 7.40 -3.45
N HIS A 19 1.32 6.11 -3.78
CA HIS A 19 2.19 5.59 -4.83
C HIS A 19 1.61 5.71 -6.24
N PHE A 20 0.33 5.40 -6.43
CA PHE A 20 -0.30 5.38 -7.75
C PHE A 20 -1.17 6.59 -8.05
N HIS A 21 -1.42 7.46 -7.06
CA HIS A 21 -2.25 8.66 -7.22
C HIS A 21 -3.67 8.34 -7.71
N TRP A 22 -4.14 7.13 -7.42
CA TRP A 22 -5.50 6.71 -7.70
C TRP A 22 -6.48 7.40 -6.76
N ASN A 23 -7.72 7.53 -7.22
CA ASN A 23 -8.77 8.15 -6.42
C ASN A 23 -9.07 7.28 -5.19
N TYR A 24 -9.25 7.93 -4.05
CA TYR A 24 -9.64 7.31 -2.78
C TYR A 24 -10.86 6.39 -2.93
N GLU A 25 -11.89 6.87 -3.64
CA GLU A 25 -13.12 6.13 -3.86
C GLU A 25 -12.87 4.84 -4.66
N ASP A 26 -12.02 4.88 -5.67
CA ASP A 26 -11.71 3.70 -6.50
C ASP A 26 -11.01 2.62 -5.66
N ILE A 27 -10.09 3.02 -4.77
CA ILE A 27 -9.35 2.11 -3.91
C ILE A 27 -10.25 1.52 -2.80
N LEU A 28 -11.17 2.33 -2.24
CA LEU A 28 -12.15 1.86 -1.27
C LEU A 28 -13.09 0.80 -1.86
N ASN A 29 -13.48 0.97 -3.12
CA ASN A 29 -14.37 0.06 -3.83
C ASN A 29 -13.70 -1.28 -4.22
N MET A 30 -12.37 -1.39 -4.11
CA MET A 30 -11.66 -2.65 -4.36
C MET A 30 -11.97 -3.71 -3.31
N GLU A 31 -11.92 -4.98 -3.72
CA GLU A 31 -11.96 -6.07 -2.77
C GLU A 31 -10.74 -6.03 -1.84
N HIS A 32 -10.92 -6.50 -0.60
CA HIS A 32 -9.84 -6.53 0.39
C HIS A 32 -8.57 -7.26 -0.13
N ARG A 33 -8.77 -8.38 -0.85
CA ARG A 33 -7.66 -9.14 -1.45
C ARG A 33 -6.93 -8.38 -2.56
N GLU A 34 -7.67 -7.55 -3.30
CA GLU A 34 -7.11 -6.74 -4.37
C GLU A 34 -6.25 -5.61 -3.80
N ARG A 35 -6.72 -4.88 -2.77
CA ARG A 35 -5.90 -3.89 -2.06
C ARG A 35 -4.62 -4.50 -1.51
N GLN A 36 -4.72 -5.64 -0.84
CA GLN A 36 -3.56 -6.36 -0.30
C GLN A 36 -2.53 -6.69 -1.41
N ARG A 37 -3.00 -7.18 -2.55
CA ARG A 37 -2.13 -7.47 -3.71
C ARG A 37 -1.44 -6.21 -4.22
N TRP A 38 -2.14 -5.09 -4.33
CA TRP A 38 -1.53 -3.83 -4.76
C TRP A 38 -0.48 -3.33 -3.77
N CYS A 39 -0.73 -3.44 -2.46
CA CYS A 39 0.28 -3.13 -1.44
C CYS A 39 1.55 -4.00 -1.59
N GLU A 40 1.41 -5.28 -1.89
CA GLU A 40 2.55 -6.18 -2.16
C GLU A 40 3.33 -5.78 -3.40
N GLU A 41 2.65 -5.45 -4.50
CA GLU A 41 3.29 -5.04 -5.76
C GLU A 41 4.02 -3.71 -5.63
N ILE A 42 3.42 -2.72 -4.97
CA ILE A 42 4.08 -1.45 -4.64
C ILE A 42 5.34 -1.71 -3.83
N SER A 43 5.26 -2.58 -2.81
CA SER A 43 6.42 -2.94 -2.00
C SER A 43 7.51 -3.65 -2.80
N LYS A 44 7.15 -4.49 -3.79
CA LYS A 44 8.11 -5.13 -4.70
C LYS A 44 8.79 -4.10 -5.61
N ILE A 45 8.03 -3.15 -6.17
CA ILE A 45 8.57 -2.07 -7.00
C ILE A 45 9.51 -1.21 -6.17
N ASN A 46 9.07 -0.74 -4.99
CA ASN A 46 9.89 0.05 -4.08
C ASN A 46 11.16 -0.68 -3.67
N ARG A 47 11.11 -1.99 -3.39
CA ARG A 47 12.31 -2.78 -3.10
C ARG A 47 13.26 -2.84 -4.28
N LYS A 48 12.77 -3.11 -5.49
CA LYS A 48 13.60 -3.13 -6.70
C LYS A 48 14.25 -1.77 -7.00
N MET A 49 13.51 -0.68 -6.79
CA MET A 49 14.03 0.68 -6.94
C MET A 49 15.07 1.01 -5.86
N ASN A 50 14.82 0.64 -4.61
CA ASN A 50 15.74 0.90 -3.49
C ASN A 50 16.89 -0.13 -3.36
N GLU A 51 16.87 -1.21 -4.14
CA GLU A 51 18.01 -2.11 -4.34
C GLU A 51 19.05 -1.49 -5.30
N GLU A 52 18.72 -0.39 -5.98
CA GLU A 52 19.73 0.63 -6.29
C GLU A 52 20.09 1.36 -4.98
N PRO A 53 21.35 1.30 -4.53
CA PRO A 53 21.69 1.61 -3.15
C PRO A 53 21.66 3.12 -2.92
N GLU A 54 20.55 3.66 -2.43
CA GLU A 54 20.59 4.93 -1.71
C GLU A 54 19.53 5.03 -0.63
N GLY A 55 20.00 4.94 0.62
CA GLY A 55 19.40 5.65 1.75
C GLY A 55 18.19 4.98 2.39
N LYS A 56 18.44 4.01 3.29
CA LYS A 56 17.49 3.62 4.33
C LYS A 56 17.11 4.84 5.19
N MET A 57 16.08 5.60 4.80
CA MET A 57 15.34 6.41 5.76
C MET A 57 14.38 5.49 6.50
N LYS A 58 14.86 4.93 7.62
CA LYS A 58 14.00 4.43 8.68
C LYS A 58 13.11 5.58 9.13
N LEU A 59 11.82 5.45 8.93
CA LEU A 59 10.84 6.10 9.78
C LEU A 59 9.85 5.02 10.25
N PHE A 60 9.83 4.90 11.59
CA PHE A 60 9.09 3.99 12.45
C PHE A 60 9.70 2.59 12.65
#